data_AF-A0A496V358-F1
#
_entry.id   AF-A0A496V358-F1
#
_cell.length_a   1.000
_cell.length_b   1.000
_cell.length_c   1.000
_cell.angle_alpha   90.00
_cell.angle_beta   90.00
_cell.angle_gamma   90.00
#
_symmetry.space_group_name_H-M   'P 1'
#
loop_
_entity.id
_entity.type
_entity.pdbx_description
1 polymer ?
#
loop_
_entity_poly.entity_id
_entity_poly.type
_entity_poly.pdbx_seq_one_letter_code
_entity_poly.pdbx_strand_id
1 'polypeptide(L)'
;MGTKAAFNPEKFSKLIAAWEKNLEGAKNNQTQAQDEEGHLLYIDWKGELTNQSEREVPEDRNGEPLYLAPPHTQTRIQDRTSQGKGYTVEEFKQNFCRDYYDRFHDDQQWVEVEDYFVDNANRLMVSKKIPPKMEPTCYSKYHIKGRVEETDKFVKDMTEYLAQIDAQISSLTQTINDHLWITPGFSEPAKSTLEQTRQTVAALRVRMTTVRDGFSQLPAEKV
;
A
#
# COMPACT_ATOMS: atom_id res chain seq x y z
N MET A 1 21.45 21.35 -38.38
CA MET A 1 20.89 22.48 -37.60
C MET A 1 19.72 21.94 -36.78
N GLY A 2 19.94 21.64 -35.50
CA GLY A 2 18.91 21.08 -34.62
C GLY A 2 18.12 22.20 -33.95
N THR A 3 16.81 22.23 -34.16
CA THR A 3 15.88 23.06 -33.40
C THR A 3 15.97 22.67 -31.92
N LYS A 4 16.70 23.46 -31.12
CA LYS A 4 16.59 23.38 -29.64
C LYS A 4 15.11 23.53 -29.32
N ALA A 5 14.48 22.48 -28.81
CA ALA A 5 13.08 22.51 -28.43
C ALA A 5 12.85 23.72 -27.53
N ALA A 6 11.95 24.61 -27.93
CA ALA A 6 11.58 25.75 -27.12
C ALA A 6 11.09 25.22 -25.76
N PHE A 7 11.80 25.60 -24.69
CA PHE A 7 11.44 25.20 -23.34
C PHE A 7 10.00 25.64 -23.08
N ASN A 8 9.14 24.70 -22.71
CA ASN A 8 7.72 24.95 -22.47
C ASN A 8 7.44 24.74 -20.97
N PRO A 9 7.32 25.82 -20.18
CA PRO A 9 7.13 25.73 -18.74
C PRO A 9 5.90 24.92 -18.32
N GLU A 10 4.82 24.96 -19.09
CA GLU A 10 3.60 24.18 -18.79
C GLU A 10 3.82 22.68 -18.93
N LYS A 11 4.53 22.25 -19.98
CA LYS A 11 4.86 20.83 -20.18
C LYS A 11 5.75 20.33 -19.04
N PHE A 12 6.74 21.10 -18.62
CA PHE A 12 7.60 20.74 -17.48
C PHE A 12 6.82 20.70 -16.16
N SER A 13 5.92 21.66 -15.93
CA SER A 13 5.07 21.66 -14.74
C SER A 13 4.20 20.41 -14.65
N LYS A 14 3.58 19.99 -15.77
CA LYS A 14 2.80 18.74 -15.84
C LYS A 14 3.67 17.51 -15.62
N LEU A 15 4.86 17.48 -16.20
CA LEU A 15 5.80 16.38 -16.03
C LEU A 15 6.26 16.25 -14.57
N ILE A 16 6.61 17.36 -13.93
CA ILE A 16 6.98 17.39 -12.51
C ILE A 16 5.81 16.91 -11.65
N ALA A 17 4.58 17.35 -11.92
CA ALA A 17 3.40 16.89 -11.17
C ALA A 17 3.17 15.37 -11.31
N ALA A 18 3.42 14.80 -12.49
CA ALA A 18 3.36 13.35 -12.68
C ALA A 18 4.43 12.61 -11.86
N TRP A 19 5.63 13.19 -11.78
CA TRP A 19 6.73 12.67 -10.98
C TRP A 19 6.51 12.79 -9.47
N GLU A 20 5.94 13.91 -9.01
CA GLU A 20 5.52 14.10 -7.62
C GLU A 20 4.48 13.04 -7.22
N LYS A 21 3.46 12.82 -8.05
CA LYS A 21 2.45 11.78 -7.83
C LYS A 21 3.07 10.36 -7.83
N ASN A 22 4.04 10.12 -8.71
CA ASN A 22 4.74 8.83 -8.74
C ASN A 22 5.52 8.58 -7.45
N LEU A 23 6.24 9.59 -6.97
CA LEU A 23 6.98 9.52 -5.70
C LEU A 23 6.03 9.32 -4.51
N GLU A 24 4.92 10.06 -4.47
CA GLU A 24 3.91 9.91 -3.42
C GLU A 24 3.33 8.49 -3.41
N GLY A 25 3.00 7.96 -4.60
CA GLY A 25 2.58 6.57 -4.76
C GLY A 25 3.64 5.58 -4.27
N ALA A 26 4.91 5.83 -4.55
CA ALA A 26 6.00 4.97 -4.09
C ALA A 26 6.20 5.02 -2.56
N LYS A 27 6.09 6.22 -1.95
CA LYS A 27 6.21 6.39 -0.49
C LYS A 27 5.08 5.72 0.29
N ASN A 28 3.88 5.73 -0.28
CA ASN A 28 2.69 5.17 0.36
C ASN A 28 2.44 3.71 -0.04
N ASN A 29 3.30 3.13 -0.89
CA ASN A 29 3.17 1.74 -1.29
C ASN A 29 3.52 0.81 -0.12
N GLN A 30 2.75 -0.26 0.01
CA GLN A 30 2.98 -1.27 1.02
C GLN A 30 3.02 -2.65 0.39
N THR A 31 3.93 -3.48 0.87
CA THR A 31 4.01 -4.91 0.54
C THR A 31 3.75 -5.72 1.79
N GLN A 32 3.36 -6.98 1.60
CA GLN A 32 3.27 -7.90 2.73
C GLN A 32 4.68 -8.19 3.26
N ALA A 33 4.85 -8.10 4.57
CA ALA A 33 6.10 -8.40 5.24
C ALA A 33 6.48 -9.87 5.06
N GLN A 34 7.78 -10.13 5.01
CA GLN A 34 8.33 -11.47 4.89
C GLN A 34 9.28 -11.76 6.07
N ASP A 35 9.41 -13.02 6.44
CA ASP A 35 10.46 -13.47 7.35
C ASP A 35 11.83 -13.58 6.64
N GLU A 36 12.87 -14.00 7.36
CA GLU A 36 14.23 -14.15 6.83
C GLU A 36 14.35 -15.22 5.73
N GLU A 37 13.38 -16.14 5.65
CA GLU A 37 13.31 -17.22 4.67
C GLU A 37 12.43 -16.84 3.45
N GLY A 38 11.79 -15.67 3.49
CA GLY A 38 10.92 -15.15 2.42
C GLY A 38 9.45 -15.56 2.55
N HIS A 39 9.03 -16.16 3.66
CA HIS A 39 7.63 -16.50 3.89
C HIS A 39 6.80 -15.29 4.28
N LEU A 40 5.59 -15.20 3.73
CA LEU A 40 4.66 -14.11 3.99
C LEU A 40 4.15 -14.13 5.43
N LEU A 41 4.14 -12.94 6.06
CA LEU A 41 3.71 -12.78 7.45
C LEU A 41 2.28 -12.22 7.56
N TYR A 42 1.57 -12.71 8.56
CA TYR A 42 0.19 -12.35 8.91
C TYR A 42 0.13 -11.96 10.39
N ILE A 43 -0.94 -11.25 10.77
CA ILE A 43 -1.20 -10.83 12.16
C ILE A 43 -2.41 -11.59 12.66
N ASP A 44 -2.25 -12.38 13.71
CA ASP A 44 -3.36 -13.09 14.33
C ASP A 44 -4.23 -12.16 15.21
N TRP A 45 -5.34 -12.67 15.75
CA TRP A 45 -6.23 -11.90 16.61
C TRP A 45 -5.61 -11.51 17.97
N LYS A 46 -4.48 -12.11 18.36
CA LYS A 46 -3.69 -11.72 19.54
C LYS A 46 -2.63 -10.66 19.21
N GLY A 47 -2.46 -10.33 17.92
CA GLY A 47 -1.41 -9.43 17.44
C GLY A 47 -0.07 -10.12 17.21
N GLU A 48 -0.01 -11.44 17.27
CA GLU A 48 1.20 -12.24 17.06
C GLU A 48 1.45 -12.48 15.57
N LEU A 49 2.73 -12.60 15.21
CA LEU A 49 3.14 -12.86 13.82
C LEU A 49 3.08 -14.36 13.53
N THR A 50 2.58 -14.69 12.35
CA THR A 50 2.50 -16.06 11.85
C THR A 50 2.71 -16.11 10.35
N ASN A 51 3.16 -17.25 9.84
CA ASN A 51 3.26 -17.54 8.41
C ASN A 51 2.00 -18.23 7.85
N GLN A 52 1.00 -18.48 8.70
CA GLN A 52 -0.29 -19.03 8.28
C GLN A 52 -1.19 -17.91 7.79
N SER A 53 -1.84 -18.09 6.63
CA SER A 53 -2.80 -17.12 6.08
C SER A 53 -4.21 -17.29 6.66
N GLU A 54 -4.47 -18.42 7.29
CA GLU A 54 -5.75 -18.78 7.88
C GLU A 54 -5.51 -19.50 9.20
N ARG A 55 -6.50 -19.44 10.09
CA ARG A 55 -6.46 -20.17 11.35
C ARG A 55 -7.85 -20.65 11.72
N GLU A 56 -7.88 -21.83 12.31
CA GLU A 56 -9.11 -22.39 12.85
C GLU A 56 -9.53 -21.63 14.11
N VAL A 57 -10.76 -21.13 14.11
CA VAL A 57 -11.39 -20.51 15.28
C VAL A 57 -12.73 -21.16 15.56
N PRO A 58 -13.17 -21.17 16.84
CA PRO A 58 -14.53 -21.51 17.18
C PRO A 58 -15.50 -20.58 16.44
N GLU A 59 -16.57 -21.15 15.89
CA GLU A 59 -17.63 -20.41 15.23
C GLU A 59 -18.79 -20.16 16.19
N ASP A 60 -19.34 -18.94 16.11
CA ASP A 60 -20.50 -18.52 16.86
C ASP A 60 -21.60 -18.04 15.91
N ARG A 61 -22.86 -18.26 16.28
CA ARG A 61 -24.03 -17.73 15.57
C ARG A 61 -24.80 -16.81 16.50
N ASN A 62 -24.82 -15.52 16.18
CA ASN A 62 -25.41 -14.47 17.02
C ASN A 62 -24.83 -14.41 18.45
N GLY A 63 -23.54 -14.75 18.60
CA GLY A 63 -22.86 -14.82 19.91
C GLY A 63 -23.11 -16.11 20.69
N GLU A 64 -23.88 -17.06 20.14
CA GLU A 64 -24.02 -18.39 20.70
C GLU A 64 -23.01 -19.34 20.07
N PRO A 65 -22.27 -20.12 20.87
CA PRO A 65 -21.33 -21.08 20.34
C PRO A 65 -21.99 -22.19 19.54
N LEU A 66 -21.33 -22.59 18.46
CA LEU A 66 -21.74 -23.71 17.64
C LEU A 66 -20.94 -24.98 17.97
N TYR A 67 -21.66 -26.10 18.01
CA TYR A 67 -21.12 -27.40 18.31
C TYR A 67 -21.33 -28.39 17.16
N LEU A 68 -20.49 -29.42 17.14
CA LEU A 68 -20.61 -30.58 16.30
C LEU A 68 -21.71 -31.52 16.84
N ALA A 69 -22.33 -32.31 15.97
CA ALA A 69 -23.14 -33.44 16.39
C ALA A 69 -22.29 -34.46 17.19
N PRO A 70 -22.90 -35.30 18.03
CA PRO A 70 -22.17 -36.35 18.74
C PRO A 70 -21.37 -37.26 17.79
N PRO A 71 -20.22 -37.80 18.24
CA PRO A 71 -19.36 -38.61 17.38
C PRO A 71 -19.94 -39.98 17.03
N HIS A 72 -20.75 -40.59 17.91
CA HIS A 72 -21.24 -41.97 17.76
C HIS A 72 -22.77 -42.07 17.94
N THR A 73 -23.52 -41.11 17.41
CA THR A 73 -24.99 -41.17 17.40
C THR A 73 -25.51 -42.38 16.59
N GLN A 74 -26.60 -42.99 17.08
CA GLN A 74 -27.29 -44.11 16.42
C GLN A 74 -27.92 -43.73 15.06
N THR A 75 -28.15 -42.43 14.84
CA THR A 75 -28.58 -41.88 13.55
C THR A 75 -27.39 -41.78 12.59
N ARG A 76 -27.60 -42.10 11.30
CA ARG A 76 -26.56 -42.06 10.24
C ARG A 76 -26.08 -40.63 9.93
N ILE A 77 -25.47 -39.95 10.90
CA ILE A 77 -24.84 -38.65 10.71
C ILE A 77 -23.44 -38.91 10.18
N GLN A 78 -23.27 -38.76 8.87
CA GLN A 78 -21.96 -38.85 8.22
C GLN A 78 -21.15 -37.55 8.35
N ASP A 79 -21.82 -36.43 8.61
CA ASP A 79 -21.23 -35.11 8.76
C ASP A 79 -21.68 -34.48 10.09
N ARG A 80 -20.75 -34.43 11.06
CA ARG A 80 -21.01 -33.83 12.38
C ARG A 80 -21.18 -32.32 12.33
N THR A 81 -20.77 -31.66 11.26
CA THR A 81 -20.82 -30.19 11.14
C THR A 81 -22.18 -29.67 10.71
N SER A 82 -23.13 -30.55 10.35
CA SER A 82 -24.42 -30.16 9.75
C SER A 82 -24.23 -29.25 8.52
N GLN A 83 -23.44 -29.69 7.56
CA GLN A 83 -23.08 -28.94 6.35
C GLN A 83 -22.37 -27.61 6.68
N GLY A 84 -21.51 -27.62 7.70
CA GLY A 84 -20.79 -26.45 8.18
C GLY A 84 -21.62 -25.44 8.99
N LYS A 85 -22.88 -25.74 9.34
CA LYS A 85 -23.75 -24.83 10.09
C LYS A 85 -23.65 -24.97 11.60
N GLY A 86 -23.18 -26.13 12.08
CA GLY A 86 -23.16 -26.50 13.49
C GLY A 86 -24.55 -26.49 14.14
N TYR A 87 -24.55 -26.72 15.45
CA TYR A 87 -25.73 -26.67 16.30
C TYR A 87 -25.51 -25.67 17.43
N THR A 88 -26.47 -24.78 17.67
CA THR A 88 -26.51 -24.07 18.96
C THR A 88 -26.86 -25.05 20.07
N VAL A 89 -26.69 -24.63 21.34
CA VAL A 89 -27.06 -25.45 22.50
C VAL A 89 -28.51 -25.93 22.41
N GLU A 90 -29.44 -25.03 22.05
CA GLU A 90 -30.86 -25.37 21.95
C GLU A 90 -31.14 -26.36 20.81
N GLU A 91 -30.58 -26.12 19.62
CA GLU A 91 -30.72 -27.04 18.50
C GLU A 91 -30.13 -28.40 18.80
N PHE A 92 -28.97 -28.45 19.46
CA PHE A 92 -28.34 -29.69 19.87
C PHE A 92 -29.27 -30.48 20.81
N LYS A 93 -29.83 -29.83 21.83
CA LYS A 93 -30.76 -30.47 22.77
C LYS A 93 -32.02 -30.99 22.07
N GLN A 94 -32.62 -30.20 21.19
CA GLN A 94 -33.80 -30.63 20.43
C GLN A 94 -33.53 -31.82 19.50
N ASN A 95 -32.33 -31.89 18.93
CA ASN A 95 -31.98 -32.95 17.99
C ASN A 95 -31.52 -34.24 18.67
N PHE A 96 -30.77 -34.14 19.77
CA PHE A 96 -30.03 -35.27 20.36
C PHE A 96 -30.48 -35.65 21.79
N CYS A 97 -31.11 -34.73 22.52
CA CYS A 97 -31.49 -34.89 23.93
C CYS A 97 -33.02 -35.08 24.06
N ARG A 98 -33.62 -35.90 23.19
CA ARG A 98 -35.09 -36.00 23.04
C ARG A 98 -35.79 -36.61 24.25
N ASP A 99 -35.17 -37.63 24.85
CA ASP A 99 -35.75 -38.36 25.98
C ASP A 99 -35.41 -37.70 27.31
N TYR A 100 -34.26 -37.03 27.38
CA TYR A 100 -33.74 -36.36 28.57
C TYR A 100 -33.00 -35.10 28.13
N TYR A 101 -33.44 -33.94 28.60
CA TYR A 101 -32.93 -32.64 28.14
C TYR A 101 -31.50 -32.32 28.60
N ASP A 102 -30.99 -33.08 29.58
CA ASP A 102 -29.70 -32.93 30.24
C ASP A 102 -28.64 -33.95 29.79
N ARG A 103 -29.02 -35.01 29.08
CA ARG A 103 -28.14 -36.10 28.68
C ARG A 103 -28.54 -36.71 27.35
N PHE A 104 -27.59 -37.27 26.63
CA PHE A 104 -27.86 -38.02 25.40
C PHE A 104 -27.05 -39.31 25.37
N HIS A 105 -27.37 -40.18 24.43
CA HIS A 105 -26.68 -41.44 24.25
C HIS A 105 -25.62 -41.30 23.15
N ASP A 106 -24.35 -41.53 23.49
CA ASP A 106 -23.25 -41.67 22.54
C ASP A 106 -22.77 -43.12 22.58
N ASP A 107 -22.90 -43.84 21.46
CA ASP A 107 -22.69 -45.29 21.35
C ASP A 107 -23.51 -46.13 22.35
N GLN A 108 -22.94 -46.54 23.50
CA GLN A 108 -23.55 -47.33 24.58
C GLN A 108 -23.50 -46.62 25.95
N GLN A 109 -23.21 -45.32 25.96
CA GLN A 109 -23.01 -44.54 27.18
C GLN A 109 -23.92 -43.32 27.23
N TRP A 110 -24.40 -43.00 28.43
CA TRP A 110 -25.04 -41.73 28.72
C TRP A 110 -23.97 -40.66 28.94
N VAL A 111 -24.05 -39.60 28.15
CA VAL A 111 -23.17 -38.42 28.25
C VAL A 111 -24.02 -37.25 28.72
N GLU A 112 -23.58 -36.59 29.80
CA GLU A 112 -24.20 -35.37 30.27
C GLU A 112 -23.89 -34.22 29.29
N VAL A 113 -24.90 -33.43 28.97
CA VAL A 113 -24.83 -32.38 27.94
C VAL A 113 -23.86 -31.27 28.33
N GLU A 114 -23.73 -30.98 29.62
CA GLU A 114 -22.80 -29.97 30.13
C GLU A 114 -21.35 -30.38 29.87
N ASP A 115 -21.00 -31.64 30.12
CA ASP A 115 -19.65 -32.17 29.87
C ASP A 115 -19.31 -32.10 28.37
N TYR A 116 -20.29 -32.36 27.50
CA TYR A 116 -20.11 -32.28 26.05
C TYR A 116 -19.75 -30.86 25.58
N PHE A 117 -20.38 -29.83 26.14
CA PHE A 117 -20.17 -28.44 25.74
C PHE A 117 -18.92 -27.80 26.36
N VAL A 118 -18.40 -28.36 27.45
CA VAL A 118 -17.12 -27.95 28.05
C VAL A 118 -15.94 -28.43 27.21
N ASP A 119 -16.07 -29.57 26.53
CA ASP A 119 -15.02 -30.08 25.64
C ASP A 119 -14.94 -29.26 24.34
N ASN A 120 -13.83 -28.53 24.18
CA ASN A 120 -13.57 -27.73 22.99
C ASN A 120 -13.44 -28.55 21.70
N ALA A 121 -13.14 -29.85 21.79
CA ALA A 121 -13.10 -30.73 20.62
C ALA A 121 -14.49 -30.90 19.95
N ASN A 122 -15.56 -30.58 20.69
CA ASN A 122 -16.93 -30.61 20.17
C ASN A 122 -17.40 -29.26 19.61
N ARG A 123 -16.57 -28.21 19.64
CA ARG A 123 -16.91 -26.95 18.99
C ARG A 123 -16.77 -27.05 17.48
N LEU A 124 -17.65 -26.36 16.75
CA LEU A 124 -17.46 -26.17 15.33
C LEU A 124 -16.30 -25.20 15.13
N MET A 125 -15.22 -25.69 14.52
CA MET A 125 -14.07 -24.88 14.12
C MET A 125 -14.21 -24.52 12.64
N VAL A 126 -13.95 -23.26 12.30
CA VAL A 126 -13.92 -22.80 10.90
C VAL A 126 -12.59 -22.13 10.59
N SER A 127 -12.08 -22.36 9.38
CA SER A 127 -10.90 -21.64 8.89
C SER A 127 -11.27 -20.19 8.59
N LYS A 128 -10.71 -19.24 9.33
CA LYS A 128 -10.83 -17.82 9.04
C LYS A 128 -9.50 -17.27 8.54
N LYS A 129 -9.58 -16.47 7.48
CA LYS A 129 -8.45 -15.71 6.97
C LYS A 129 -8.00 -14.69 8.00
N ILE A 130 -6.70 -14.63 8.22
CA ILE A 130 -6.09 -13.59 9.05
C ILE A 130 -5.44 -12.52 8.17
N PRO A 131 -5.48 -11.25 8.59
CA PRO A 131 -4.99 -10.16 7.78
C PRO A 131 -3.47 -10.25 7.56
N PRO A 132 -2.97 -9.90 6.36
CA PRO A 132 -1.54 -9.84 6.10
C PRO A 132 -0.90 -8.73 6.93
N LYS A 133 0.35 -8.94 7.36
CA LYS A 133 1.16 -7.88 7.91
C LYS A 133 1.70 -7.03 6.76
N MET A 134 1.26 -5.78 6.67
CA MET A 134 1.73 -4.84 5.67
C MET A 134 2.89 -3.99 6.21
N GLU A 135 3.87 -3.70 5.37
CA GLU A 135 4.99 -2.81 5.66
C GLU A 135 5.32 -1.93 4.45
N PRO A 136 6.05 -0.80 4.63
CA PRO A 136 6.47 0.02 3.51
C PRO A 136 7.28 -0.78 2.49
N THR A 137 6.93 -0.64 1.21
CA THR A 137 7.61 -1.36 0.14
C THR A 137 9.09 -1.01 0.10
N CYS A 138 9.95 -2.01 0.25
CA CYS A 138 11.37 -1.88 -0.04
C CYS A 138 11.59 -2.02 -1.54
N TYR A 139 12.38 -1.11 -2.12
CA TYR A 139 12.69 -1.09 -3.55
C TYR A 139 14.12 -1.57 -3.78
N SER A 140 14.34 -2.31 -4.87
CA SER A 140 15.69 -2.65 -5.29
C SER A 140 16.55 -1.39 -5.51
N LYS A 141 17.85 -1.50 -5.23
CA LYS A 141 18.81 -0.40 -5.44
C LYS A 141 18.81 0.10 -6.89
N TYR A 142 18.58 -0.80 -7.85
CA TYR A 142 18.47 -0.46 -9.27
C TYR A 142 17.22 0.39 -9.58
N HIS A 143 16.08 0.08 -8.95
CA HIS A 143 14.87 0.88 -9.10
C HIS A 143 15.09 2.31 -8.62
N ILE A 144 15.59 2.47 -7.38
CA ILE A 144 15.87 3.78 -6.79
C ILE A 144 16.86 4.55 -7.66
N LYS A 145 17.96 3.90 -8.06
CA LYS A 145 18.98 4.52 -8.91
C LYS A 145 18.42 4.98 -10.24
N GLY A 146 17.61 4.15 -10.91
CA GLY A 146 16.98 4.51 -12.18
C GLY A 146 16.08 5.74 -12.06
N ARG A 147 15.27 5.84 -10.99
CA ARG A 147 14.43 7.02 -10.73
C ARG A 147 15.25 8.28 -10.44
N VAL A 148 16.31 8.16 -9.66
CA VAL A 148 17.23 9.28 -9.39
C VAL A 148 17.91 9.73 -10.68
N GLU A 149 18.43 8.81 -11.49
CA GLU A 149 19.08 9.14 -12.77
C GLU A 149 18.14 9.79 -13.79
N GLU A 150 16.88 9.35 -13.87
CA GLU A 150 15.86 9.97 -14.72
C GLU A 150 15.54 11.39 -14.26
N THR A 151 15.33 11.58 -12.96
CA THR A 151 15.02 12.90 -12.40
C THR A 151 16.21 13.87 -12.46
N ASP A 152 17.43 13.36 -12.32
CA ASP A 152 18.67 14.14 -12.49
C ASP A 152 18.82 14.71 -13.90
N LYS A 153 18.41 13.98 -14.94
CA LYS A 153 18.40 14.49 -16.32
C LYS A 153 17.51 15.73 -16.45
N PHE A 154 16.32 15.71 -15.86
CA PHE A 154 15.42 16.86 -15.88
C PHE A 154 15.97 18.06 -15.09
N VAL A 155 16.60 17.81 -13.93
CA VAL A 155 17.26 18.86 -13.14
C VAL A 155 18.41 19.49 -13.94
N LYS A 156 19.19 18.67 -14.64
CA LYS A 156 20.27 19.12 -15.53
C LYS A 156 19.73 19.97 -16.69
N ASP A 157 18.72 19.50 -17.40
CA ASP A 157 18.10 20.22 -18.52
C ASP A 157 17.57 21.61 -18.09
N MET A 158 16.90 21.68 -16.93
CA MET A 158 16.42 22.97 -16.39
C MET A 158 17.58 23.88 -15.97
N THR A 159 18.67 23.31 -15.45
CA THR A 159 19.87 24.08 -15.08
C THR A 159 20.57 24.67 -16.30
N GLU A 160 20.71 23.88 -17.37
CA GLU A 160 21.27 24.34 -18.64
C GLU A 160 20.38 25.39 -19.31
N TYR A 161 19.05 25.27 -19.19
CA TYR A 161 18.12 26.27 -19.71
C TYR A 161 18.15 27.58 -18.91
N LEU A 162 18.26 27.52 -17.58
CA LEU A 162 18.46 28.71 -16.74
C LEU A 162 19.73 29.48 -17.13
N ALA A 163 20.83 28.76 -17.36
CA ALA A 163 22.08 29.38 -17.82
C ALA A 163 21.92 30.08 -19.18
N GLN A 164 21.10 29.52 -20.08
CA GLN A 164 20.79 30.14 -21.38
C GLN A 164 19.96 31.41 -21.22
N ILE A 165 18.94 31.42 -20.35
CA ILE A 165 18.16 32.63 -20.05
C ILE A 165 19.05 33.71 -19.43
N ASP A 166 19.95 33.35 -18.52
CA ASP A 166 20.85 34.31 -17.86
C ASP A 166 21.80 34.97 -18.88
N ALA A 167 22.29 34.20 -19.85
CA ALA A 167 23.06 34.73 -20.97
C ALA A 167 22.21 35.65 -21.87
N GLN A 168 20.95 35.30 -22.14
CA GLN A 168 20.05 36.13 -22.94
C GLN A 168 19.71 37.47 -22.26
N ILE A 169 19.43 37.47 -20.96
CA ILE A 169 19.19 38.68 -20.17
C ILE A 169 20.43 39.59 -20.19
N SER A 170 21.62 38.99 -20.01
CA SER A 170 22.89 39.72 -20.03
C SER A 170 23.18 40.33 -21.41
N SER A 171 23.00 39.55 -22.47
CA SER A 171 23.17 40.02 -23.85
C SER A 171 22.20 41.14 -24.20
N LEU A 172 20.91 40.99 -23.84
CA LEU A 172 19.91 42.02 -24.09
C LEU A 172 20.31 43.33 -23.40
N THR A 173 20.71 43.25 -22.13
CA THR A 173 21.18 44.40 -21.33
C THR A 173 22.38 45.10 -22.00
N GLN A 174 23.36 44.34 -22.48
CA GLN A 174 24.53 44.89 -23.16
C GLN A 174 24.16 45.58 -24.48
N THR A 175 23.35 44.92 -25.32
CA THR A 175 22.92 45.49 -26.61
C THR A 175 22.15 46.80 -26.45
N ILE A 176 21.33 46.93 -25.40
CA ILE A 176 20.62 48.19 -25.11
C ILE A 176 21.60 49.29 -24.70
N ASN A 177 22.55 48.98 -23.82
CA ASN A 177 23.54 49.94 -23.33
C ASN A 177 24.47 50.44 -24.44
N ASP A 178 24.78 49.58 -25.42
CA ASP A 178 25.67 49.92 -26.54
C ASP A 178 24.95 50.66 -27.68
N HIS A 179 23.62 50.65 -27.72
CA HIS A 179 22.85 51.29 -28.79
C HIS A 179 22.42 52.71 -28.44
N LEU A 180 23.06 53.69 -29.09
CA LEU A 180 22.72 55.13 -29.00
C LEU A 180 21.26 55.49 -29.35
N TRP A 181 20.54 54.59 -30.04
CA TRP A 181 19.26 54.88 -30.69
C TRP A 181 18.08 54.11 -30.08
N ILE A 182 18.30 53.26 -29.07
CA ILE A 182 17.21 52.57 -28.38
C ILE A 182 16.69 53.47 -27.27
N THR A 183 15.40 53.78 -27.31
CA THR A 183 14.75 54.56 -26.25
C THR A 183 14.87 53.80 -24.91
N PRO A 184 15.33 54.47 -23.84
CA PRO A 184 15.29 53.90 -22.49
C PRO A 184 13.87 53.39 -22.19
N GLY A 185 13.75 52.11 -21.82
CA GLY A 185 12.46 51.47 -21.53
C GLY A 185 11.88 50.58 -22.65
N PHE A 186 12.38 50.63 -23.89
CA PHE A 186 11.84 49.84 -25.01
C PHE A 186 11.93 48.31 -24.78
N SER A 187 12.93 47.88 -24.05
CA SER A 187 13.26 46.48 -23.79
C SER A 187 12.77 45.96 -22.43
N GLU A 188 12.23 46.83 -21.57
CA GLU A 188 11.74 46.44 -20.24
C GLU A 188 10.69 45.32 -20.29
N PRO A 189 9.71 45.32 -21.22
CA PRO A 189 8.78 44.20 -21.33
C PRO A 189 9.46 42.87 -21.67
N ALA A 190 10.47 42.89 -22.55
CA ALA A 190 11.21 41.70 -22.94
C ALA A 190 12.09 41.17 -21.79
N LYS A 191 12.77 42.08 -21.09
CA LYS A 191 13.58 41.75 -19.90
C LYS A 191 12.70 41.17 -18.78
N SER A 192 11.58 41.82 -18.48
CA SER A 192 10.61 41.35 -17.48
C SER A 192 10.06 39.96 -17.82
N THR A 193 9.73 39.70 -19.09
CA THR A 193 9.28 38.38 -19.55
C THR A 193 10.36 37.30 -19.36
N LEU A 194 11.62 37.61 -19.68
CA LEU A 194 12.75 36.69 -19.47
C LEU A 194 13.01 36.42 -17.98
N GLU A 195 12.93 37.45 -17.14
CA GLU A 195 13.07 37.33 -15.68
C GLU A 195 11.95 36.48 -15.06
N GLN A 196 10.69 36.70 -15.48
CA GLN A 196 9.56 35.88 -15.05
C GLN A 196 9.70 34.42 -15.49
N THR A 197 10.16 34.20 -16.72
CA THR A 197 10.45 32.84 -17.23
C THR A 197 11.54 32.19 -16.39
N ARG A 198 12.64 32.91 -16.12
CA ARG A 198 13.74 32.44 -15.26
C ARG A 198 13.24 32.02 -13.87
N GLN A 199 12.44 32.87 -13.21
CA GLN A 199 11.88 32.57 -11.90
C GLN A 199 10.99 31.32 -11.93
N THR A 200 10.16 31.19 -12.96
CA THR A 200 9.31 30.02 -13.17
C THR A 200 10.15 28.75 -13.30
N VAL A 201 11.18 28.74 -14.15
CA VAL A 201 12.05 27.57 -14.32
C VAL A 201 12.84 27.25 -13.05
N ALA A 202 13.31 28.28 -12.33
CA ALA A 202 14.02 28.08 -11.07
C ALA A 202 13.13 27.37 -10.03
N ALA A 203 11.86 27.76 -9.93
CA ALA A 203 10.89 27.10 -9.05
C ALA A 203 10.62 25.64 -9.48
N LEU A 204 10.46 25.39 -10.79
CA LEU A 204 10.29 24.03 -11.32
C LEU A 204 11.52 23.15 -11.04
N ARG A 205 12.74 23.68 -11.16
CA ARG A 205 13.98 22.96 -10.83
C ARG A 205 14.02 22.56 -9.37
N VAL A 206 13.64 23.46 -8.45
CA VAL A 206 13.58 23.16 -7.01
C VAL A 206 12.62 22.00 -6.75
N ARG A 207 11.40 22.06 -7.30
CA ARG A 207 10.43 20.97 -7.17
C ARG A 207 10.98 19.64 -7.69
N MET A 208 11.59 19.64 -8.88
CA MET A 208 12.16 18.42 -9.45
C MET A 208 13.32 17.86 -8.63
N THR A 209 14.12 18.73 -8.01
CA THR A 209 15.19 18.34 -7.08
C THR A 209 14.60 17.67 -5.83
N THR A 210 13.54 18.24 -5.25
CA THR A 210 12.82 17.61 -4.13
C THR A 210 12.29 16.22 -4.49
N VAL A 211 11.77 16.04 -5.70
CA VAL A 211 11.31 14.72 -6.16
C VAL A 211 12.47 13.74 -6.29
N ARG A 212 13.57 14.16 -6.91
CA ARG A 212 14.80 13.38 -7.06
C ARG A 212 15.34 12.92 -5.70
N ASP A 213 15.46 13.84 -4.75
CA ASP A 213 15.93 13.52 -3.40
C ASP A 213 14.93 12.62 -2.67
N GLY A 214 13.63 12.82 -2.88
CA GLY A 214 12.59 11.94 -2.36
C GLY A 214 12.71 10.50 -2.85
N PHE A 215 13.05 10.26 -4.13
CA PHE A 215 13.32 8.91 -4.63
C PHE A 215 14.57 8.30 -3.99
N SER A 216 15.63 9.09 -3.77
CA SER A 216 16.87 8.62 -3.13
C SER A 216 16.68 8.16 -1.69
N GLN A 217 15.61 8.59 -1.03
CA GLN A 217 15.26 8.28 0.35
C GLN A 217 14.24 7.14 0.49
N LEU A 218 13.79 6.53 -0.61
CA LEU A 218 12.87 5.40 -0.54
C LEU A 218 13.51 4.21 0.21
N PRO A 219 12.72 3.40 0.95
CA PRO A 219 13.22 2.20 1.61
C PRO A 219 13.86 1.26 0.59
N ALA A 220 15.07 0.79 0.88
CA ALA A 220 15.81 -0.10 -0.01
C ALA A 220 15.80 -1.53 0.52
N GLU A 221 15.71 -2.50 -0.39
CA GLU A 221 15.88 -3.92 -0.06
C GLU A 221 17.24 -4.16 0.62
N LYS A 222 17.24 -4.96 1.68
CA LYS A 222 18.48 -5.43 2.33
C LYS A 222 19.17 -6.42 1.39
N VAL A 223 20.46 -6.19 1.12
CA VAL A 223 21.32 -7.07 0.31
C VAL A 223 21.86 -8.19 1.18
#